data_AF-A0A8I6YV77-F1
#
_entry.id   AF-A0A8I6YV77-F1
#
_cell.length_a   1.000
_cell.length_b   1.000
_cell.length_c   1.000
_cell.angle_alpha   90.00
_cell.angle_beta   90.00
_cell.angle_gamma   90.00
#
_symmetry.space_group_name_H-M   'P 1'
#
loop_
_entity.id
_entity.type
_entity.pdbx_description
1 polymer ?
#
loop_
_entity_poly.entity_id
_entity_poly.type
_entity_poly.pdbx_seq_one_letter_code
_entity_poly.pdbx_strand_id
1 'polypeptide(L)'
;MGSSFGLVDFRGRPVDTGRHGGVRASMFIYIMVWLGNVVNVANNMNMVSYLRGTMNMGVAAAATTSTNFLAALQMFTIPAAFLADSYIKRFYTVLIFAPVEILGYILLAVQAHVPSLHPPACSPSEPQSCEPVHGANLSLLLLGIYMICIGEGAIRACLPALGGDQFDNADPVERRLEASFFNWYTFSVSMGAFFGLIFIVWLENNKGWDVGFAVCAGIVLLGLLIWAAGFPFYRNQLPAGSPITRIMQVIVVAWKKRNLKLPANPDDLNQMTGDDAEGLEVLHRTEGLQFLEKAAIIDNGARGSWSLCDVTQVEETKIVCRMIPIFLTSALGYTPVSIILSFTVQQGNTMDTRLGAIRVSPATLFLIPTIFQLVILVVYDRLLVPLLRRATGYVGGVTHLQRIGVGFVATVLASAAAALVETRRKGVAEGSGLVDSPAGVPMSVFWLTPQFFLLGVVDVTSFVGLLEFFYSEASAGMKSIGSSVFYCMLGLSAWFSTLTIQLVNRVTRHGDGEAGWLDGANLNRSRLDSFYWLVCVLELVSSVVYLFLARRYLYRNDQRVAAEDDKEIPSAGYVDGT
;
A
#
# COMPACT_ATOMS: atom_id res chain seq x y z
N MET A 1 -24.26 25.05 -6.29
CA MET A 1 -24.45 23.58 -6.43
C MET A 1 -23.12 23.03 -6.88
N GLY A 2 -22.31 22.52 -5.94
CA GLY A 2 -20.99 21.97 -6.24
C GLY A 2 -21.15 20.65 -6.98
N SER A 3 -20.46 20.50 -8.11
CA SER A 3 -20.65 19.37 -9.01
C SER A 3 -19.91 18.14 -8.48
N SER A 4 -20.65 17.32 -7.73
CA SER A 4 -20.30 15.94 -7.37
C SER A 4 -20.37 15.03 -8.60
N PHE A 5 -19.43 15.16 -9.54
CA PHE A 5 -19.45 14.46 -10.83
C PHE A 5 -19.50 12.94 -10.65
N GLY A 6 -20.60 12.32 -11.09
CA GLY A 6 -20.75 10.86 -11.10
C GLY A 6 -20.99 10.20 -9.73
N LEU A 7 -21.16 10.99 -8.66
CA LEU A 7 -21.48 10.47 -7.33
C LEU A 7 -22.98 10.26 -7.17
N VAL A 8 -23.37 9.08 -6.69
CA VAL A 8 -24.76 8.69 -6.46
C VAL A 8 -24.96 8.03 -5.09
N ASP A 9 -26.20 8.09 -4.59
CA ASP A 9 -26.64 7.29 -3.46
C ASP A 9 -26.71 5.80 -3.81
N PHE A 10 -27.01 4.99 -2.81
CA PHE A 10 -27.15 3.54 -2.94
C PHE A 10 -28.27 3.10 -3.90
N ARG A 11 -29.23 3.98 -4.23
CA ARG A 11 -30.32 3.76 -5.20
C ARG A 11 -30.01 4.37 -6.58
N GLY A 12 -28.84 4.96 -6.78
CA GLY A 12 -28.48 5.63 -8.03
C GLY A 12 -29.05 7.04 -8.19
N ARG A 13 -29.56 7.65 -7.12
CA ARG A 13 -30.08 9.02 -7.11
C ARG A 13 -28.97 10.02 -6.75
N PRO A 14 -29.16 11.33 -6.99
CA PRO A 14 -28.21 12.35 -6.55
C PRO A 14 -27.92 12.29 -5.06
N VAL A 15 -26.69 12.62 -4.68
CA VAL A 15 -26.22 12.61 -3.29
C VAL A 15 -26.87 13.74 -2.49
N ASP A 16 -27.50 13.38 -1.37
CA ASP A 16 -27.85 14.32 -0.30
C ASP A 16 -26.69 14.43 0.70
N THR A 17 -26.03 15.59 0.74
CA THR A 17 -24.84 15.85 1.58
C THR A 17 -25.12 15.83 3.08
N GLY A 18 -26.36 16.05 3.51
CA GLY A 18 -26.75 15.95 4.92
C GLY A 18 -26.88 14.50 5.42
N ARG A 19 -27.03 13.54 4.49
CA ARG A 19 -27.29 12.13 4.80
C ARG A 19 -26.16 11.19 4.37
N HIS A 20 -25.49 11.49 3.26
CA HIS A 20 -24.52 10.61 2.63
C HIS A 20 -23.11 11.21 2.66
N GLY A 21 -22.12 10.35 2.87
CA GLY A 21 -20.70 10.69 2.95
C GLY A 21 -20.28 11.23 4.30
N GLY A 22 -19.16 11.95 4.29
CA GLY A 22 -18.52 12.51 5.45
C GLY A 22 -18.07 11.47 6.48
N VAL A 23 -17.77 11.97 7.68
CA VAL A 23 -17.17 11.19 8.78
C VAL A 23 -18.02 10.00 9.18
N ARG A 24 -19.36 10.11 9.10
CA ARG A 24 -20.28 9.00 9.44
C ARG A 24 -20.07 7.80 8.52
N ALA A 25 -19.97 8.04 7.21
CA ALA A 25 -19.69 6.98 6.24
C ALA A 25 -18.28 6.41 6.46
N SER A 26 -17.29 7.28 6.71
CA SER A 26 -15.91 6.86 6.96
C SER A 26 -15.74 5.91 8.15
N MET A 27 -16.58 5.98 9.18
CA MET A 27 -16.51 5.06 10.33
C MET A 27 -16.66 3.59 9.94
N PHE A 28 -17.57 3.27 9.03
CA PHE A 28 -17.76 1.89 8.54
C PHE A 28 -16.52 1.40 7.78
N ILE A 29 -15.89 2.30 7.03
CA ILE A 29 -14.65 2.03 6.29
C ILE A 29 -13.52 1.76 7.28
N TYR A 30 -13.33 2.62 8.28
CA TYR A 30 -12.29 2.43 9.31
C TYR A 30 -12.44 1.10 10.04
N ILE A 31 -13.67 0.69 10.40
CA ILE A 31 -13.90 -0.59 11.06
C ILE A 31 -13.55 -1.77 10.14
N MET A 32 -13.93 -1.70 8.86
CA MET A 32 -13.56 -2.73 7.88
C MET A 32 -12.03 -2.82 7.71
N VAL A 33 -11.34 -1.68 7.57
CA VAL A 33 -9.87 -1.61 7.50
C VAL A 33 -9.25 -2.22 8.75
N TRP A 34 -9.76 -1.85 9.93
CA TRP A 34 -9.27 -2.33 11.21
C TRP A 34 -9.37 -3.85 11.30
N LEU A 35 -10.58 -4.40 11.14
CA LEU A 35 -10.83 -5.84 11.26
C LEU A 35 -10.08 -6.64 10.19
N GLY A 36 -10.03 -6.17 8.94
CA GLY A 36 -9.24 -6.81 7.89
C GLY A 36 -7.75 -6.87 8.24
N ASN A 37 -7.17 -5.80 8.80
CA ASN A 37 -5.75 -5.78 9.15
C ASN A 37 -5.41 -6.52 10.45
N VAL A 38 -6.36 -6.77 11.36
CA VAL A 38 -6.18 -7.73 12.46
C VAL A 38 -5.78 -9.10 11.93
N VAL A 39 -6.43 -9.51 10.85
CA VAL A 39 -6.23 -10.81 10.21
C VAL A 39 -5.01 -10.77 9.30
N ASN A 40 -4.97 -9.83 8.36
CA ASN A 40 -3.99 -9.87 7.27
C ASN A 40 -2.56 -9.62 7.73
N VAL A 41 -2.32 -8.70 8.67
CA VAL A 41 -0.95 -8.44 9.15
C VAL A 41 -0.41 -9.62 9.97
N ALA A 42 -1.23 -10.21 10.85
CA ALA A 42 -0.82 -11.36 11.65
C ALA A 42 -0.44 -12.55 10.77
N ASN A 43 -1.32 -12.92 9.83
CA ASN A 43 -1.08 -14.02 8.90
C ASN A 43 0.15 -13.76 8.03
N ASN A 44 0.33 -12.55 7.50
CA ASN A 44 1.52 -12.19 6.71
C ASN A 44 2.83 -12.37 7.49
N MET A 45 2.85 -11.97 8.76
CA MET A 45 4.07 -12.01 9.58
C MET A 45 4.35 -13.39 10.18
N ASN A 46 3.32 -14.24 10.35
CA ASN A 46 3.47 -15.57 10.95
C ASN A 46 3.39 -16.73 9.94
N MET A 47 3.10 -16.48 8.65
CA MET A 47 2.92 -17.52 7.62
C MET A 47 4.12 -18.48 7.51
N VAL A 48 5.36 -17.98 7.64
CA VAL A 48 6.57 -18.83 7.60
C VAL A 48 6.52 -19.91 8.68
N SER A 49 5.98 -19.59 9.86
CA SER A 49 5.83 -20.54 10.97
C SER A 49 4.87 -21.67 10.61
N TYR A 50 3.75 -21.37 9.93
CA TYR A 50 2.79 -22.38 9.47
C TYR A 50 3.40 -23.29 8.40
N LEU A 51 4.02 -22.68 7.39
CA LEU A 51 4.61 -23.41 6.26
C LEU A 51 5.73 -24.35 6.72
N ARG A 52 6.53 -23.93 7.70
CA ARG A 52 7.62 -24.74 8.25
C ARG A 52 7.13 -25.76 9.28
N GLY A 53 6.29 -25.33 10.22
CA GLY A 53 5.91 -26.12 11.39
C GLY A 53 4.83 -27.15 11.11
N THR A 54 3.87 -26.83 10.23
CA THR A 54 2.73 -27.70 9.92
C THR A 54 2.86 -28.34 8.54
N MET A 55 3.38 -27.59 7.56
CA MET A 55 3.51 -28.07 6.17
C MET A 55 4.89 -28.64 5.82
N ASN A 56 5.79 -28.78 6.81
CA ASN A 56 7.14 -29.34 6.69
C ASN A 56 7.97 -28.74 5.54
N MET A 57 7.68 -27.51 5.11
CA MET A 57 8.44 -26.87 4.05
C MET A 57 9.84 -26.51 4.55
N GLY A 58 10.84 -26.74 3.70
CA GLY A 58 12.21 -26.29 3.97
C GLY A 58 12.28 -24.76 4.14
N VAL A 59 13.26 -24.28 4.90
CA VAL A 59 13.39 -22.85 5.26
C VAL A 59 13.34 -21.93 4.05
N ALA A 60 14.10 -22.25 2.99
CA ALA A 60 14.13 -21.45 1.77
C ALA A 60 12.78 -21.45 1.04
N ALA A 61 12.10 -22.61 0.96
CA ALA A 61 10.81 -22.73 0.30
C ALA A 61 9.70 -22.00 1.08
N ALA A 62 9.67 -22.14 2.40
CA ALA A 62 8.72 -21.43 3.26
C ALA A 62 8.89 -19.90 3.18
N ALA A 63 10.13 -19.41 3.24
CA ALA A 63 10.42 -17.98 3.10
C ALA A 63 10.03 -17.44 1.71
N THR A 64 10.33 -18.20 0.65
CA THR A 64 9.97 -17.83 -0.73
C THR A 64 8.46 -17.79 -0.92
N THR A 65 7.74 -18.83 -0.47
CA THR A 65 6.26 -18.88 -0.56
C THR A 65 5.62 -17.76 0.24
N SER A 66 6.10 -17.46 1.45
CA SER A 66 5.61 -16.34 2.26
C SER A 66 5.84 -14.98 1.58
N THR A 67 7.01 -14.79 0.96
CA THR A 67 7.33 -13.57 0.21
C THR A 67 6.46 -13.43 -1.03
N ASN A 68 6.23 -14.54 -1.75
CA ASN A 68 5.34 -14.57 -2.90
C ASN A 68 3.88 -14.30 -2.52
N PHE A 69 3.43 -14.80 -1.36
CA PHE A 69 2.11 -14.50 -0.80
C PHE A 69 1.95 -13.00 -0.54
N LEU A 70 2.94 -12.37 0.14
CA LEU A 70 2.94 -10.92 0.37
C LEU A 70 2.90 -10.13 -0.93
N ALA A 71 3.71 -10.51 -1.93
CA ALA A 71 3.73 -9.85 -3.23
C ALA A 71 2.40 -10.03 -3.99
N ALA A 72 1.81 -11.23 -3.94
CA ALA A 72 0.52 -11.52 -4.56
C ALA A 72 -0.59 -10.65 -3.95
N LEU A 73 -0.68 -10.56 -2.62
CA LEU A 73 -1.63 -9.67 -1.93
C LEU A 73 -1.60 -8.23 -2.47
N GLN A 74 -0.41 -7.71 -2.77
CA GLN A 74 -0.27 -6.38 -3.34
C GLN A 74 -0.64 -6.31 -4.82
N MET A 75 -0.29 -7.32 -5.62
CA MET A 75 -0.53 -7.33 -7.07
C MET A 75 -1.99 -7.56 -7.46
N PHE A 76 -2.72 -8.36 -6.69
CA PHE A 76 -4.15 -8.64 -6.92
C PHE A 76 -5.05 -7.40 -6.74
N THR A 77 -4.51 -6.30 -6.20
CA THR A 77 -5.20 -5.00 -6.16
C THR A 77 -5.45 -4.41 -7.56
N ILE A 78 -4.59 -4.67 -8.54
CA ILE A 78 -4.72 -4.08 -9.89
C ILE A 78 -5.92 -4.66 -10.66
N PRO A 79 -6.10 -6.00 -10.78
CA PRO A 79 -7.29 -6.57 -11.40
C PRO A 79 -8.59 -6.14 -10.71
N ALA A 80 -8.58 -6.05 -9.37
CA ALA A 80 -9.76 -5.64 -8.63
C ALA A 80 -10.10 -4.15 -8.83
N ALA A 81 -9.10 -3.28 -8.85
CA ALA A 81 -9.28 -1.87 -9.21
C ALA A 81 -9.81 -1.70 -10.63
N PHE A 82 -9.26 -2.46 -11.58
CA PHE A 82 -9.77 -2.46 -12.94
C PHE A 82 -11.26 -2.81 -12.99
N LEU A 83 -11.68 -3.87 -12.29
CA LEU A 83 -13.09 -4.24 -12.23
C LEU A 83 -13.97 -3.17 -11.57
N ALA A 84 -13.47 -2.57 -10.49
CA ALA A 84 -14.19 -1.54 -9.72
C ALA A 84 -14.37 -0.22 -10.48
N ASP A 85 -13.33 0.23 -11.20
CA ASP A 85 -13.40 1.49 -11.93
C ASP A 85 -14.08 1.31 -13.31
N SER A 86 -14.05 0.09 -13.88
CA SER A 86 -14.59 -0.16 -15.23
C SER A 86 -16.03 -0.65 -15.27
N TYR A 87 -16.46 -1.48 -14.30
CA TYR A 87 -17.71 -2.25 -14.43
C TYR A 87 -18.61 -2.23 -13.19
N ILE A 88 -18.05 -2.24 -11.98
CA ILE A 88 -18.81 -2.49 -10.74
C ILE A 88 -18.48 -1.41 -9.71
N LYS A 89 -19.48 -0.76 -9.07
CA LYS A 89 -19.18 0.23 -8.00
C LYS A 89 -18.28 -0.38 -6.93
N ARG A 90 -17.32 0.41 -6.44
CA ARG A 90 -16.32 0.04 -5.41
C ARG A 90 -16.93 -0.73 -4.22
N PHE A 91 -18.09 -0.28 -3.73
CA PHE A 91 -18.82 -0.95 -2.66
C PHE A 91 -19.19 -2.41 -2.97
N TYR A 92 -19.73 -2.66 -4.17
CA TYR A 92 -20.15 -4.01 -4.59
C TYR A 92 -18.96 -4.90 -4.91
N THR A 93 -17.87 -4.36 -5.44
CA THR A 93 -16.62 -5.12 -5.64
C THR A 93 -16.17 -5.74 -4.32
N VAL A 94 -16.16 -4.99 -3.22
CA VAL A 94 -15.84 -5.54 -1.89
C VAL A 94 -16.85 -6.62 -1.47
N LEU A 95 -18.14 -6.40 -1.66
CA LEU A 95 -19.18 -7.39 -1.31
C LEU A 95 -19.04 -8.71 -2.08
N ILE A 96 -18.58 -8.67 -3.32
CA ILE A 96 -18.42 -9.86 -4.18
C ILE A 96 -17.12 -10.61 -3.83
N PHE A 97 -16.03 -9.90 -3.54
CA PHE A 97 -14.71 -10.50 -3.38
C PHE A 97 -14.32 -10.81 -1.93
N ALA A 98 -14.84 -10.11 -0.92
CA ALA A 98 -14.60 -10.45 0.48
C ALA A 98 -15.04 -11.89 0.86
N PRO A 99 -16.17 -12.43 0.35
CA PRO A 99 -16.50 -13.85 0.54
C PRO A 99 -15.44 -14.82 0.01
N VAL A 100 -14.67 -14.44 -1.02
CA VAL A 100 -13.58 -15.25 -1.56
C VAL A 100 -12.43 -15.33 -0.56
N GLU A 101 -12.07 -14.22 0.10
CA GLU A 101 -11.08 -14.22 1.19
C GLU A 101 -11.55 -15.06 2.38
N ILE A 102 -12.81 -14.93 2.79
CA ILE A 102 -13.39 -15.74 3.88
C ILE A 102 -13.30 -17.23 3.53
N LEU A 103 -13.63 -17.62 2.30
CA LEU A 103 -13.50 -19.00 1.83
C LEU A 103 -12.03 -19.46 1.84
N GLY A 104 -11.09 -18.59 1.47
CA GLY A 104 -9.65 -18.87 1.57
C GLY A 104 -9.22 -19.22 2.99
N TYR A 105 -9.63 -18.42 3.98
CA TYR A 105 -9.36 -18.73 5.40
C TYR A 105 -10.06 -20.00 5.87
N ILE A 106 -11.29 -20.27 5.44
CA ILE A 106 -12.00 -21.53 5.76
C ILE A 106 -11.25 -22.74 5.19
N LEU A 107 -10.76 -22.66 3.95
CA LEU A 107 -9.98 -23.73 3.33
C LEU A 107 -8.69 -24.00 4.10
N LEU A 108 -7.96 -22.95 4.50
CA LEU A 108 -6.76 -23.10 5.34
C LEU A 108 -7.09 -23.66 6.73
N ALA A 109 -8.20 -23.26 7.34
CA ALA A 109 -8.65 -23.80 8.62
C ALA A 109 -8.98 -25.30 8.53
N VAL A 110 -9.73 -25.70 7.49
CA VAL A 110 -10.05 -27.12 7.24
C VAL A 110 -8.79 -27.92 6.97
N GLN A 111 -7.88 -27.38 6.15
CA GLN A 111 -6.59 -28.02 5.89
C GLN A 111 -5.79 -28.20 7.17
N ALA A 112 -5.70 -27.17 8.02
CA ALA A 112 -5.00 -27.20 9.30
C ALA A 112 -5.65 -28.15 10.33
N HIS A 113 -6.95 -28.42 10.20
CA HIS A 113 -7.68 -29.27 11.15
C HIS A 113 -7.60 -30.77 10.79
N VAL A 114 -7.62 -31.10 9.49
CA VAL A 114 -7.73 -32.49 9.01
C VAL A 114 -6.34 -33.11 8.81
N PRO A 115 -5.93 -34.12 9.60
CA PRO A 115 -4.57 -34.66 9.54
C PRO A 115 -4.19 -35.27 8.19
N SER A 116 -5.16 -35.79 7.41
CA SER A 116 -4.89 -36.36 6.08
C SER A 116 -4.52 -35.30 5.03
N LEU A 117 -4.76 -34.02 5.32
CA LEU A 117 -4.40 -32.90 4.44
C LEU A 117 -3.02 -32.31 4.79
N HIS A 118 -2.34 -32.89 5.77
CA HIS A 118 -0.97 -32.55 6.16
C HIS A 118 0.04 -33.53 5.57
N PRO A 119 1.31 -33.12 5.43
CA PRO A 119 2.40 -34.07 5.29
C PRO A 119 2.47 -35.00 6.53
N PRO A 120 3.07 -36.21 6.38
CA PRO A 120 3.22 -37.13 7.50
C PRO A 120 3.99 -36.49 8.66
N ALA A 121 3.60 -36.83 9.89
CA ALA A 121 4.21 -36.29 11.09
C ALA A 121 5.70 -36.67 11.14
N CYS A 122 6.57 -35.68 11.34
CA CYS A 122 8.00 -35.93 11.48
C CYS A 122 8.30 -36.60 12.81
N SER A 123 9.07 -37.70 12.77
CA SER A 123 9.61 -38.29 14.01
C SER A 123 10.65 -37.34 14.63
N PRO A 124 10.59 -37.06 15.95
CA PRO A 124 11.61 -36.28 16.65
C PRO A 124 13.03 -36.84 16.52
N SER A 125 13.15 -38.13 16.18
CA SER A 125 14.43 -38.84 16.02
C SER A 125 15.14 -38.58 14.68
N GLU A 126 14.44 -38.11 13.64
CA GLU A 126 15.01 -37.88 12.31
C GLU A 126 14.51 -36.55 11.69
N PRO A 127 14.90 -35.38 12.23
CA PRO A 127 14.45 -34.08 11.74
C PRO A 127 14.88 -33.76 10.29
N GLN A 128 15.82 -34.51 9.72
CA GLN A 128 16.27 -34.36 8.33
C GLN A 128 15.43 -35.16 7.32
N SER A 129 14.53 -36.06 7.77
CA SER A 129 13.70 -36.92 6.91
C SER A 129 12.23 -36.47 6.83
N CYS A 130 11.93 -35.22 7.19
CA CYS A 130 10.59 -34.65 7.05
C CYS A 130 10.21 -34.51 5.57
N GLU A 131 9.13 -35.17 5.17
CA GLU A 131 8.57 -34.96 3.83
C GLU A 131 7.77 -33.65 3.78
N PRO A 132 8.05 -32.74 2.84
CA PRO A 132 7.28 -31.51 2.69
C PRO A 132 5.90 -31.79 2.08
N VAL A 133 4.96 -30.85 2.28
CA VAL A 133 3.66 -30.88 1.61
C VAL A 133 3.83 -30.95 0.08
N HIS A 134 3.11 -31.85 -0.57
CA HIS A 134 3.20 -32.10 -2.01
C HIS A 134 1.84 -32.46 -2.61
N GLY A 135 1.79 -32.53 -3.95
CA GLY A 135 0.61 -32.99 -4.69
C GLY A 135 -0.67 -32.17 -4.44
N ALA A 136 -1.77 -32.86 -4.14
CA ALA A 136 -3.08 -32.25 -3.91
C ALA A 136 -3.13 -31.35 -2.67
N ASN A 137 -2.41 -31.72 -1.59
CA ASN A 137 -2.38 -30.95 -0.35
C ASN A 137 -1.66 -29.60 -0.54
N LEU A 138 -0.59 -29.58 -1.34
CA LEU A 138 0.08 -28.33 -1.72
C LEU A 138 -0.83 -27.46 -2.60
N SER A 139 -1.58 -28.09 -3.51
CA SER A 139 -2.52 -27.37 -4.38
C SER A 139 -3.65 -26.73 -3.57
N LEU A 140 -4.17 -27.43 -2.55
CA LEU A 140 -5.17 -26.91 -1.62
C LEU A 140 -4.65 -25.73 -0.82
N LEU A 141 -3.42 -25.83 -0.31
CA LEU A 141 -2.73 -24.76 0.43
C LEU A 141 -2.60 -23.51 -0.44
N LEU A 142 -2.10 -23.66 -1.66
CA LEU A 142 -1.94 -22.55 -2.60
C LEU A 142 -3.29 -21.95 -3.00
N LEU A 143 -4.32 -22.77 -3.20
CA LEU A 143 -5.67 -22.29 -3.48
C LEU A 143 -6.19 -21.39 -2.35
N GLY A 144 -6.07 -21.82 -1.10
CA GLY A 144 -6.48 -21.02 0.07
C GLY A 144 -5.73 -19.70 0.16
N ILE A 145 -4.39 -19.75 0.01
CA ILE A 145 -3.52 -18.56 0.01
C ILE A 145 -3.91 -17.58 -1.10
N TYR A 146 -4.10 -18.04 -2.34
CA TYR A 146 -4.46 -17.15 -3.44
C TYR A 146 -5.90 -16.63 -3.37
N MET A 147 -6.84 -17.37 -2.78
CA MET A 147 -8.19 -16.86 -2.50
C MET A 147 -8.16 -15.68 -1.53
N ILE A 148 -7.32 -15.75 -0.49
CA ILE A 148 -7.06 -14.62 0.41
C ILE A 148 -6.50 -13.44 -0.37
N CYS A 149 -5.49 -13.66 -1.23
CA CYS A 149 -4.92 -12.59 -2.08
C CYS A 149 -5.96 -11.90 -2.96
N ILE A 150 -6.87 -12.66 -3.58
CA ILE A 150 -7.90 -12.13 -4.46
C ILE A 150 -8.89 -11.25 -3.69
N GLY A 151 -9.40 -11.73 -2.55
CA GLY A 151 -10.38 -10.97 -1.76
C GLY A 151 -9.79 -9.74 -1.08
N GLU A 152 -8.64 -9.88 -0.41
CA GLU A 152 -7.94 -8.75 0.22
C GLU A 152 -7.43 -7.74 -0.82
N GLY A 153 -7.01 -8.21 -1.99
CA GLY A 153 -6.64 -7.34 -3.11
C GLY A 153 -7.79 -6.40 -3.51
N ALA A 154 -9.02 -6.91 -3.55
CA ALA A 154 -10.21 -6.10 -3.83
C ALA A 154 -10.55 -5.11 -2.72
N ILE A 155 -10.40 -5.53 -1.46
CA ILE A 155 -10.59 -4.66 -0.30
C ILE A 155 -9.60 -3.49 -0.35
N ARG A 156 -8.30 -3.77 -0.51
CA ARG A 156 -7.24 -2.75 -0.61
C ARG A 156 -7.42 -1.78 -1.78
N ALA A 157 -7.88 -2.27 -2.93
CA ALA A 157 -8.15 -1.44 -4.09
C ALA A 157 -9.34 -0.47 -3.89
N CYS A 158 -10.38 -0.92 -3.19
CA CYS A 158 -11.66 -0.22 -3.14
C CYS A 158 -11.87 0.65 -1.90
N LEU A 159 -11.35 0.27 -0.73
CA LEU A 159 -11.58 0.97 0.54
C LEU A 159 -11.02 2.40 0.59
N PRO A 160 -9.74 2.66 0.29
CA PRO A 160 -9.22 4.03 0.28
C PRO A 160 -9.89 4.87 -0.80
N ALA A 161 -10.20 4.25 -1.95
CA ALA A 161 -10.88 4.92 -3.05
C ALA A 161 -12.30 5.36 -2.66
N LEU A 162 -13.12 4.44 -2.14
CA LEU A 162 -14.45 4.76 -1.63
C LEU A 162 -14.38 5.76 -0.47
N GLY A 163 -13.38 5.63 0.40
CA GLY A 163 -13.21 6.51 1.53
C GLY A 163 -12.97 7.97 1.16
N GLY A 164 -12.13 8.22 0.15
CA GLY A 164 -11.96 9.57 -0.39
C GLY A 164 -13.22 10.10 -1.09
N ASP A 165 -14.00 9.25 -1.75
CA ASP A 165 -15.29 9.65 -2.38
C ASP A 165 -16.32 10.18 -1.38
N GLN A 166 -16.10 9.96 -0.07
CA GLN A 166 -17.01 10.45 0.96
C GLN A 166 -16.88 11.96 1.19
N PHE A 167 -15.88 12.61 0.59
CA PHE A 167 -15.58 14.03 0.75
C PHE A 167 -15.57 14.74 -0.61
N ASP A 168 -16.22 15.89 -0.68
CA ASP A 168 -16.26 16.76 -1.85
C ASP A 168 -15.04 17.69 -1.84
N ASN A 169 -14.25 17.62 -2.90
CA ASN A 169 -13.06 18.44 -3.06
C ASN A 169 -13.37 19.93 -3.31
N ALA A 170 -14.60 20.26 -3.72
CA ALA A 170 -15.04 21.65 -3.88
C ALA A 170 -15.30 22.35 -2.53
N ASP A 171 -15.58 21.59 -1.46
CA ASP A 171 -15.77 22.13 -0.12
C ASP A 171 -14.43 22.17 0.65
N PRO A 172 -13.93 23.34 1.05
CA PRO A 172 -12.66 23.46 1.78
C PRO A 172 -12.65 22.74 3.13
N VAL A 173 -13.81 22.53 3.76
CA VAL A 173 -13.95 21.77 5.00
C VAL A 173 -13.87 20.28 4.72
N GLU A 174 -14.65 19.76 3.76
CA GLU A 174 -14.62 18.34 3.41
C GLU A 174 -13.23 17.93 2.89
N ARG A 175 -12.56 18.80 2.13
CA ARG A 175 -11.17 18.58 1.69
C ARG A 175 -10.16 18.42 2.83
N ARG A 176 -10.32 19.16 3.93
CA ARG A 176 -9.50 18.99 5.15
C ARG A 176 -9.81 17.66 5.83
N LEU A 177 -11.06 17.23 5.80
CA LEU A 177 -11.49 15.95 6.36
C LEU A 177 -11.00 14.77 5.52
N GLU A 178 -10.89 14.91 4.19
CA GLU A 178 -10.29 13.91 3.31
C GLU A 178 -8.82 13.63 3.65
N ALA A 179 -8.01 14.68 3.83
CA ALA A 179 -6.61 14.52 4.25
C ALA A 179 -6.49 13.83 5.62
N SER A 180 -7.39 14.17 6.56
CA SER A 180 -7.45 13.49 7.86
C SER A 180 -7.95 12.05 7.71
N PHE A 181 -8.82 11.76 6.74
CA PHE A 181 -9.30 10.41 6.47
C PHE A 181 -8.14 9.46 6.16
N PHE A 182 -7.17 9.84 5.32
CA PHE A 182 -6.02 8.98 5.04
C PHE A 182 -5.12 8.74 6.27
N ASN A 183 -5.02 9.72 7.18
CA ASN A 183 -4.35 9.51 8.47
C ASN A 183 -5.11 8.50 9.34
N TRP A 184 -6.44 8.65 9.49
CA TRP A 184 -7.25 7.73 10.29
C TRP A 184 -7.44 6.34 9.66
N TYR A 185 -7.40 6.26 8.33
CA TYR A 185 -7.34 5.02 7.57
C TYR A 185 -6.09 4.23 7.97
N THR A 186 -4.91 4.87 7.89
CA THR A 186 -3.65 4.23 8.27
C THR A 186 -3.59 3.93 9.77
N PHE A 187 -4.16 4.79 10.62
CA PHE A 187 -4.32 4.49 12.05
C PHE A 187 -5.11 3.21 12.27
N SER A 188 -6.19 3.01 11.50
CA SER A 188 -7.01 1.79 11.55
C SER A 188 -6.23 0.56 11.09
N VAL A 189 -5.39 0.69 10.05
CA VAL A 189 -4.46 -0.37 9.61
C VAL A 189 -3.51 -0.77 10.76
N SER A 190 -2.84 0.20 11.38
CA SER A 190 -1.89 -0.05 12.48
C SER A 190 -2.56 -0.61 13.73
N MET A 191 -3.76 -0.13 14.04
CA MET A 191 -4.56 -0.66 15.13
C MET A 191 -4.91 -2.12 14.86
N GLY A 192 -5.23 -2.46 13.61
CA GLY A 192 -5.46 -3.84 13.19
C GLY A 192 -4.21 -4.68 13.40
N ALA A 193 -3.08 -4.23 12.86
CA ALA A 193 -1.77 -4.86 13.05
C ALA A 193 -1.44 -5.12 14.52
N PHE A 194 -1.65 -4.13 15.40
CA PHE A 194 -1.38 -4.24 16.82
C PHE A 194 -2.18 -5.38 17.48
N PHE A 195 -3.49 -5.42 17.25
CA PHE A 195 -4.33 -6.48 17.81
C PHE A 195 -4.05 -7.83 17.15
N GLY A 196 -3.80 -7.87 15.84
CA GLY A 196 -3.46 -9.11 15.11
C GLY A 196 -2.19 -9.77 15.62
N LEU A 197 -1.11 -9.00 15.73
CA LEU A 197 0.20 -9.48 16.18
C LEU A 197 0.20 -9.97 17.64
N ILE A 198 -0.78 -9.54 18.45
CA ILE A 198 -0.98 -10.05 19.82
C ILE A 198 -1.94 -11.25 19.80
N PHE A 199 -3.17 -11.04 19.36
CA PHE A 199 -4.27 -11.98 19.53
C PHE A 199 -4.21 -13.14 18.54
N ILE A 200 -4.11 -12.85 17.24
CA ILE A 200 -4.11 -13.89 16.20
C ILE A 200 -2.83 -14.71 16.25
N VAL A 201 -1.67 -14.07 16.37
CA VAL A 201 -0.38 -14.78 16.50
C VAL A 201 -0.34 -15.64 17.78
N TRP A 202 -0.92 -15.16 18.89
CA TRP A 202 -1.04 -15.99 20.09
C TRP A 202 -1.95 -17.20 19.86
N LEU A 203 -3.07 -17.01 19.17
CA LEU A 203 -4.02 -18.07 18.86
C LEU A 203 -3.38 -19.15 17.97
N GLU A 204 -2.75 -18.75 16.89
CA GLU A 204 -2.03 -19.63 15.96
C GLU A 204 -0.94 -20.44 16.66
N ASN A 205 -0.13 -19.80 17.51
CA ASN A 205 1.01 -20.43 18.15
C ASN A 205 0.65 -21.29 19.38
N ASN A 206 -0.44 -20.99 20.09
CA ASN A 206 -0.80 -21.66 21.36
C ASN A 206 -2.05 -22.54 21.28
N LYS A 207 -3.01 -22.20 20.42
CA LYS A 207 -4.28 -22.94 20.27
C LYS A 207 -4.34 -23.76 18.99
N GLY A 208 -3.51 -23.44 18.00
CA GLY A 208 -3.42 -24.17 16.73
C GLY A 208 -3.84 -23.31 15.54
N TRP A 209 -3.33 -23.69 14.37
CA TRP A 209 -3.57 -22.98 13.10
C TRP A 209 -5.00 -23.11 12.60
N ASP A 210 -5.67 -24.21 12.89
CA ASP A 210 -7.08 -24.44 12.57
C ASP A 210 -7.98 -23.41 13.25
N VAL A 211 -7.81 -23.22 14.55
CA VAL A 211 -8.52 -22.20 15.33
C VAL A 211 -8.11 -20.80 14.87
N GLY A 212 -6.81 -20.57 14.62
CA GLY A 212 -6.28 -19.32 14.07
C GLY A 212 -7.00 -18.87 12.81
N PHE A 213 -6.98 -19.70 11.76
CA PHE A 213 -7.62 -19.38 10.48
C PHE A 213 -9.15 -19.33 10.56
N ALA A 214 -9.79 -20.16 11.39
CA ALA A 214 -11.24 -20.11 11.57
C ALA A 214 -11.70 -18.78 12.20
N VAL A 215 -10.97 -18.29 13.20
CA VAL A 215 -11.23 -16.97 13.81
C VAL A 215 -10.95 -15.85 12.81
N CYS A 216 -9.91 -15.98 11.98
CA CYS A 216 -9.65 -15.04 10.89
C CYS A 216 -10.85 -14.91 9.93
N ALA A 217 -11.42 -16.04 9.48
CA ALA A 217 -12.62 -16.05 8.65
C ALA A 217 -13.81 -15.33 9.34
N GLY A 218 -14.01 -15.57 10.64
CA GLY A 218 -15.06 -14.91 11.42
C GLY A 218 -14.88 -13.39 11.56
N ILE A 219 -13.65 -12.91 11.74
CA ILE A 219 -13.35 -11.47 11.84
C ILE A 219 -13.57 -10.77 10.49
N VAL A 220 -13.13 -11.37 9.38
CA VAL A 220 -13.37 -10.82 8.03
C VAL A 220 -14.86 -10.78 7.72
N LEU A 221 -15.62 -11.83 8.10
CA LEU A 221 -17.08 -11.86 7.97
C LEU A 221 -17.75 -10.73 8.77
N LEU A 222 -17.32 -10.51 10.01
CA LEU A 222 -17.83 -9.39 10.81
C LEU A 222 -17.55 -8.04 10.15
N GLY A 223 -16.33 -7.85 9.63
CA GLY A 223 -15.98 -6.66 8.86
C GLY A 223 -16.89 -6.45 7.66
N LEU A 224 -17.15 -7.51 6.89
CA LEU A 224 -18.03 -7.48 5.72
C LEU A 224 -19.48 -7.12 6.08
N LEU A 225 -20.00 -7.64 7.19
CA LEU A 225 -21.34 -7.29 7.67
C LEU A 225 -21.45 -5.82 8.08
N ILE A 226 -20.42 -5.29 8.75
CA ILE A 226 -20.36 -3.87 9.13
C ILE A 226 -20.23 -2.99 7.88
N TRP A 227 -19.39 -3.38 6.92
CA TRP A 227 -19.28 -2.73 5.62
C TRP A 227 -20.63 -2.67 4.91
N ALA A 228 -21.34 -3.79 4.85
CA ALA A 228 -22.67 -3.88 4.24
C ALA A 228 -23.70 -2.97 4.94
N ALA A 229 -23.65 -2.85 6.28
CA ALA A 229 -24.51 -1.94 7.04
C ALA A 229 -24.26 -0.46 6.71
N GLY A 230 -23.06 -0.11 6.21
CA GLY A 230 -22.71 1.23 5.75
C GLY A 230 -23.40 1.65 4.44
N PHE A 231 -23.97 0.70 3.69
CA PHE A 231 -24.50 0.92 2.34
C PHE A 231 -25.41 2.16 2.19
N PRO A 232 -26.37 2.44 3.10
CA PRO A 232 -27.26 3.59 2.96
C PRO A 232 -26.60 4.96 3.16
N PHE A 233 -25.34 5.00 3.61
CA PHE A 233 -24.62 6.22 3.96
C PHE A 233 -23.52 6.58 2.95
N TYR A 234 -23.10 5.66 2.08
CA TYR A 234 -22.00 5.92 1.17
C TYR A 234 -22.39 6.81 -0.02
N ARG A 235 -21.49 7.73 -0.38
CA ARG A 235 -21.41 8.32 -1.72
C ARG A 235 -20.69 7.32 -2.62
N ASN A 236 -21.28 6.95 -3.75
CA ASN A 236 -20.70 5.96 -4.66
C ASN A 236 -20.39 6.58 -6.01
N GLN A 237 -19.15 6.46 -6.47
CA GLN A 237 -18.78 6.83 -7.83
C GLN A 237 -19.34 5.82 -8.84
N LEU A 238 -19.95 6.32 -9.91
CA LEU A 238 -20.34 5.51 -11.06
C LEU A 238 -19.11 5.12 -11.90
N PRO A 239 -19.01 3.87 -12.36
CA PRO A 239 -17.95 3.46 -13.30
C PRO A 239 -17.99 4.28 -14.59
N ALA A 240 -16.84 4.79 -15.01
CA ALA A 240 -16.67 5.67 -16.18
C ALA A 240 -16.24 4.92 -17.45
N GLY A 241 -16.46 3.59 -17.47
CA GLY A 241 -15.84 2.69 -18.44
C GLY A 241 -14.36 2.42 -18.13
N SER A 242 -13.70 1.62 -18.97
CA SER A 242 -12.35 1.11 -18.69
C SER A 242 -11.25 2.17 -18.81
N PRO A 243 -10.59 2.57 -17.69
CA PRO A 243 -9.52 3.56 -17.76
C PRO A 243 -8.28 3.03 -18.47
N ILE A 244 -7.97 1.74 -18.32
CA ILE A 244 -6.84 1.09 -19.00
C ILE A 244 -7.05 1.11 -20.52
N THR A 245 -8.28 0.84 -20.97
CA THR A 245 -8.59 0.88 -22.41
C THR A 245 -8.46 2.29 -22.97
N ARG A 246 -8.93 3.32 -22.25
CA ARG A 246 -8.78 4.73 -22.63
C ARG A 246 -7.31 5.14 -22.74
N ILE A 247 -6.47 4.75 -21.78
CA ILE A 247 -5.01 5.00 -21.81
C ILE A 247 -4.37 4.33 -23.03
N MET A 248 -4.71 3.07 -23.30
CA MET A 248 -4.18 2.34 -24.46
C MET A 248 -4.62 2.95 -25.80
N GLN A 249 -5.87 3.41 -25.89
CA GLN A 249 -6.39 4.13 -27.05
C GLN A 249 -5.56 5.39 -27.33
N VAL A 250 -5.33 6.23 -26.32
CA VAL A 250 -4.53 7.45 -26.48
C VAL A 250 -3.13 7.13 -26.95
N ILE A 251 -2.44 6.16 -26.35
CA ILE A 251 -1.08 5.77 -26.75
C ILE A 251 -1.04 5.30 -28.21
N VAL A 252 -1.98 4.43 -28.60
CA VAL A 252 -2.04 3.88 -29.96
C VAL A 252 -2.40 4.95 -30.99
N VAL A 253 -3.39 5.80 -30.71
CA VAL A 253 -3.83 6.84 -31.64
C VAL A 253 -2.78 7.95 -31.76
N ALA A 254 -2.15 8.36 -30.66
CA ALA A 254 -1.03 9.30 -30.67
C ALA A 254 0.14 8.78 -31.53
N TRP A 255 0.43 7.48 -31.44
CA TRP A 255 1.47 6.84 -32.26
C TRP A 255 1.10 6.78 -33.74
N LYS A 256 -0.16 6.44 -34.08
CA LYS A 256 -0.67 6.49 -35.47
C LYS A 256 -0.58 7.89 -36.06
N LYS A 257 -0.93 8.91 -35.26
CA LYS A 257 -0.93 10.33 -35.65
C LYS A 257 0.40 11.04 -35.40
N ARG A 258 1.50 10.31 -35.13
CA ARG A 258 2.81 10.88 -34.75
C ARG A 258 3.40 11.87 -35.76
N ASN A 259 3.04 11.73 -37.03
CA ASN A 259 3.51 12.60 -38.11
C ASN A 259 2.64 13.85 -38.33
N LEU A 260 1.48 13.95 -37.68
CA LEU A 260 0.62 15.13 -37.76
C LEU A 260 1.18 16.26 -36.91
N LYS A 261 0.92 17.50 -37.34
CA LYS A 261 1.21 18.72 -36.59
C LYS A 261 0.03 19.03 -35.68
N LEU A 262 0.33 19.48 -34.46
CA LEU A 262 -0.69 19.94 -33.53
C LEU A 262 -1.30 21.24 -34.05
N PRO A 263 -2.63 21.42 -33.93
CA PRO A 263 -3.29 22.67 -34.29
C PRO A 263 -2.77 23.83 -33.43
N ALA A 264 -2.80 25.04 -33.98
CA ALA A 264 -2.35 26.24 -33.27
C ALA A 264 -3.36 26.66 -32.18
N ASN A 265 -4.65 26.44 -32.41
CA ASN A 265 -5.70 26.70 -31.44
C ASN A 265 -6.04 25.41 -30.65
N PRO A 266 -5.99 25.42 -29.31
CA PRO A 266 -6.33 24.25 -28.49
C PRO A 266 -7.78 23.77 -28.65
N ASP A 267 -8.68 24.68 -29.01
CA ASP A 267 -10.11 24.39 -29.20
C ASP A 267 -10.39 23.56 -30.46
N ASP A 268 -9.42 23.43 -31.37
CA ASP A 268 -9.52 22.59 -32.56
C ASP A 268 -9.28 21.09 -32.26
N LEU A 269 -8.95 20.75 -31.00
CA LEU A 269 -8.85 19.38 -30.52
C LEU A 269 -10.24 18.83 -30.18
N ASN A 270 -10.39 17.51 -30.27
CA ASN A 270 -11.65 16.84 -29.95
C ASN A 270 -11.98 16.97 -28.46
N GLN A 271 -12.97 17.81 -28.14
CA GLN A 271 -13.45 18.05 -26.78
C GLN A 271 -14.63 17.13 -26.43
N MET A 272 -14.72 16.76 -25.16
CA MET A 272 -15.92 16.10 -24.63
C MET A 272 -17.09 17.11 -24.66
N THR A 273 -18.21 16.76 -25.30
CA THR A 273 -19.32 17.70 -25.55
C THR A 273 -20.66 17.13 -25.05
N GLY A 274 -21.52 17.97 -24.48
CA GLY A 274 -22.94 17.65 -24.20
C GLY A 274 -23.14 16.37 -23.37
N ASP A 275 -23.91 15.43 -23.91
CA ASP A 275 -24.30 14.15 -23.29
C ASP A 275 -23.08 13.27 -22.90
N ASP A 276 -21.95 13.37 -23.60
CA ASP A 276 -20.74 12.60 -23.30
C ASP A 276 -19.99 13.12 -22.05
N ALA A 277 -20.34 14.32 -21.55
CA ALA A 277 -19.77 14.91 -20.35
C ALA A 277 -20.63 14.67 -19.09
N GLU A 278 -21.88 14.19 -19.23
CA GLU A 278 -22.78 14.00 -18.09
C GLU A 278 -22.24 12.93 -17.12
N GLY A 279 -21.96 13.35 -15.88
CA GLY A 279 -21.47 12.46 -14.82
C GLY A 279 -19.99 12.08 -14.90
N LEU A 280 -19.26 12.60 -15.89
CA LEU A 280 -17.82 12.40 -16.06
C LEU A 280 -17.04 13.64 -15.66
N GLU A 281 -15.84 13.43 -15.14
CA GLU A 281 -14.92 14.53 -14.86
C GLU A 281 -14.28 15.03 -16.15
N VAL A 282 -14.49 16.30 -16.48
CA VAL A 282 -13.88 16.95 -17.64
C VAL A 282 -12.53 17.53 -17.23
N LEU A 283 -11.46 17.08 -17.88
CA LEU A 283 -10.10 17.56 -17.62
C LEU A 283 -9.67 18.58 -18.66
N HIS A 284 -9.14 19.71 -18.19
CA HIS A 284 -8.60 20.74 -19.06
C HIS A 284 -7.19 20.41 -19.53
N ARG A 285 -6.87 20.85 -20.75
CA ARG A 285 -5.56 20.65 -21.37
C ARG A 285 -4.44 21.21 -20.48
N THR A 286 -3.39 20.41 -20.28
CA THR A 286 -2.18 20.84 -19.56
C THR A 286 -0.94 20.80 -20.46
N GLU A 287 0.04 21.65 -20.15
CA GLU A 287 1.32 21.67 -20.89
C GLU A 287 2.18 20.42 -20.63
N GLY A 288 2.92 19.99 -21.66
CA GLY A 288 3.83 18.85 -21.60
C GLY A 288 3.22 17.55 -22.15
N LEU A 289 4.09 16.59 -22.50
CA LEU A 289 3.72 15.34 -23.18
C LEU A 289 2.88 15.57 -24.46
N GLN A 290 3.21 16.63 -25.22
CA GLN A 290 2.47 17.07 -26.41
C GLN A 290 2.29 15.98 -27.47
N PHE A 291 3.16 14.95 -27.49
CA PHE A 291 2.99 13.83 -28.40
C PHE A 291 1.68 13.06 -28.16
N LEU A 292 1.18 13.00 -26.92
CA LEU A 292 -0.10 12.36 -26.59
C LEU A 292 -1.30 13.18 -27.09
N GLU A 293 -1.17 14.51 -27.14
CA GLU A 293 -2.22 15.41 -27.66
C GLU A 293 -2.55 15.12 -29.12
N LYS A 294 -1.63 14.51 -29.86
CA LYS A 294 -1.88 14.07 -31.24
C LYS A 294 -3.03 13.09 -31.36
N ALA A 295 -3.38 12.37 -30.29
CA ALA A 295 -4.54 11.47 -30.28
C ALA A 295 -5.87 12.22 -30.48
N ALA A 296 -5.95 13.48 -30.02
CA ALA A 296 -7.15 14.30 -30.05
C ALA A 296 -7.28 15.18 -31.31
N ILE A 297 -6.38 15.04 -32.29
CA ILE A 297 -6.46 15.78 -33.56
C ILE A 297 -7.64 15.25 -34.39
N ILE A 298 -8.58 16.14 -34.75
CA ILE A 298 -9.71 15.82 -35.62
C ILE A 298 -9.19 15.66 -37.06
N ASP A 299 -9.44 14.49 -37.66
CA ASP A 299 -9.14 14.20 -39.06
C ASP A 299 -10.43 13.72 -39.72
N ASN A 300 -10.77 14.25 -40.90
CA ASN A 300 -12.10 14.22 -41.53
C ASN A 300 -12.62 12.81 -41.90
N GLY A 301 -11.85 11.74 -41.64
CA GLY A 301 -12.25 10.34 -41.82
C GLY A 301 -12.15 9.44 -40.57
N ALA A 302 -11.65 9.94 -39.44
CA ALA A 302 -11.43 9.13 -38.24
C ALA A 302 -12.68 9.12 -37.34
N ARG A 303 -13.45 8.03 -37.36
CA ARG A 303 -14.56 7.79 -36.43
C ARG A 303 -14.22 6.59 -35.51
N GLY A 304 -14.55 6.72 -34.24
CA GLY A 304 -14.39 5.68 -33.22
C GLY A 304 -13.20 5.87 -32.27
N SER A 305 -13.32 5.28 -31.08
CA SER A 305 -12.40 5.48 -29.94
C SER A 305 -10.96 5.00 -30.15
N TRP A 306 -10.68 4.22 -31.20
CA TRP A 306 -9.33 3.76 -31.59
C TRP A 306 -8.73 4.53 -32.79
N SER A 307 -9.38 5.63 -33.20
CA SER A 307 -8.93 6.53 -34.26
C SER A 307 -9.00 8.01 -33.85
N LEU A 308 -9.87 8.38 -32.90
CA LEU A 308 -9.99 9.71 -32.31
C LEU A 308 -10.27 9.59 -30.80
N CYS A 309 -9.55 10.37 -29.99
CA CYS A 309 -9.69 10.42 -28.53
C CYS A 309 -10.09 11.83 -28.08
N ASP A 310 -10.71 11.97 -26.91
CA ASP A 310 -11.02 13.29 -26.34
C ASP A 310 -9.85 13.86 -25.55
N VAL A 311 -9.79 15.19 -25.40
CA VAL A 311 -8.79 15.88 -24.56
C VAL A 311 -8.81 15.32 -23.13
N THR A 312 -9.97 15.05 -22.53
CA THR A 312 -10.07 14.43 -21.20
C THR A 312 -9.33 13.09 -21.13
N GLN A 313 -9.47 12.22 -22.14
CA GLN A 313 -8.79 10.92 -22.20
C GLN A 313 -7.27 11.09 -22.29
N VAL A 314 -6.83 12.08 -23.08
CA VAL A 314 -5.41 12.43 -23.21
C VAL A 314 -4.84 12.91 -21.87
N GLU A 315 -5.56 13.78 -21.17
CA GLU A 315 -5.11 14.32 -19.88
C GLU A 315 -5.07 13.26 -18.78
N GLU A 316 -6.04 12.34 -18.73
CA GLU A 316 -5.96 11.14 -17.87
C GLU A 316 -4.69 10.32 -18.14
N THR A 317 -4.35 10.13 -19.42
CA THR A 317 -3.13 9.41 -19.82
C THR A 317 -1.87 10.17 -19.39
N LYS A 318 -1.85 11.49 -19.56
CA LYS A 318 -0.74 12.35 -19.12
C LYS A 318 -0.53 12.25 -17.61
N ILE A 319 -1.60 12.24 -16.81
CA ILE A 319 -1.53 12.08 -15.34
C ILE A 319 -0.81 10.77 -14.99
N VAL A 320 -1.21 9.64 -15.58
CA VAL A 320 -0.56 8.35 -15.36
C VAL A 320 0.92 8.40 -15.78
N CYS A 321 1.23 8.95 -16.95
CA CYS A 321 2.61 9.09 -17.40
C CYS A 321 3.47 9.95 -16.46
N ARG A 322 2.91 11.04 -15.90
CA ARG A 322 3.60 11.90 -14.92
C ARG A 322 3.85 11.19 -13.60
N MET A 323 2.97 10.27 -13.19
CA MET A 323 3.14 9.49 -11.95
C MET A 323 4.21 8.39 -12.05
N ILE A 324 4.50 7.85 -13.24
CA ILE A 324 5.46 6.74 -13.43
C ILE A 324 6.86 6.99 -12.82
N PRO A 325 7.52 8.15 -13.04
CA PRO A 325 8.83 8.41 -12.45
C PRO A 325 8.80 8.43 -10.91
N ILE A 326 7.74 8.99 -10.32
CA ILE A 326 7.53 9.00 -8.86
C ILE A 326 7.27 7.58 -8.36
N PHE A 327 6.46 6.79 -9.07
CA PHE A 327 6.21 5.38 -8.76
C PHE A 327 7.50 4.55 -8.71
N LEU A 328 8.35 4.65 -9.75
CA LEU A 328 9.58 3.86 -9.84
C LEU A 328 10.60 4.26 -8.76
N THR A 329 10.80 5.55 -8.56
CA THR A 329 11.71 6.03 -7.50
C THR A 329 11.19 5.72 -6.10
N SER A 330 9.87 5.73 -5.91
CA SER A 330 9.27 5.35 -4.63
C SER A 330 9.39 3.86 -4.35
N ALA A 331 9.23 2.99 -5.36
CA ALA A 331 9.46 1.55 -5.22
C ALA A 331 10.91 1.24 -4.78
N LEU A 332 11.89 1.94 -5.37
CA LEU A 332 13.29 1.85 -4.95
C LEU A 332 13.51 2.42 -3.54
N GLY A 333 12.93 3.59 -3.24
CA GLY A 333 13.03 4.23 -1.92
C GLY A 333 12.37 3.42 -0.79
N TYR A 334 11.39 2.56 -1.10
CA TYR A 334 10.73 1.69 -0.12
C TYR A 334 11.42 0.33 0.06
N THR A 335 12.35 -0.04 -0.84
CA THR A 335 13.06 -1.32 -0.81
C THR A 335 13.73 -1.63 0.55
N PRO A 336 14.39 -0.66 1.21
CA PRO A 336 15.02 -0.89 2.51
C PRO A 336 14.03 -1.28 3.61
N VAL A 337 12.78 -0.79 3.56
CA VAL A 337 11.75 -1.18 4.54
C VAL A 337 11.51 -2.68 4.48
N SER A 338 11.34 -3.23 3.27
CA SER A 338 11.17 -4.67 3.07
C SER A 338 12.40 -5.46 3.56
N ILE A 339 13.61 -5.00 3.22
CA ILE A 339 14.87 -5.63 3.65
C ILE A 339 15.01 -5.66 5.17
N ILE A 340 14.83 -4.51 5.83
CA ILE A 340 15.01 -4.38 7.28
C ILE A 340 14.00 -5.26 8.00
N LEU A 341 12.71 -5.23 7.61
CA LEU A 341 11.68 -6.06 8.24
C LEU A 341 11.97 -7.55 8.11
N SER A 342 12.40 -8.03 6.93
CA SER A 342 12.73 -9.44 6.70
C SER A 342 13.93 -9.91 7.53
N PHE A 343 15.04 -9.16 7.52
CA PHE A 343 16.24 -9.56 8.26
C PHE A 343 16.12 -9.34 9.76
N THR A 344 15.29 -8.39 10.21
CA THR A 344 15.06 -8.16 11.64
C THR A 344 14.51 -9.41 12.33
N VAL A 345 13.62 -10.17 11.69
CA VAL A 345 13.14 -11.45 12.24
C VAL A 345 14.29 -12.43 12.44
N GLN A 346 15.21 -12.50 11.47
CA GLN A 346 16.39 -13.38 11.55
C GLN A 346 17.37 -12.89 12.61
N GLN A 347 17.64 -11.59 12.68
CA GLN A 347 18.48 -10.98 13.71
C GLN A 347 17.91 -11.23 15.11
N GLY A 348 16.61 -10.98 15.30
CA GLY A 348 15.91 -11.18 16.56
C GLY A 348 15.97 -12.63 17.06
N ASN A 349 15.97 -13.61 16.16
CA ASN A 349 16.18 -15.03 16.51
C ASN A 349 17.57 -15.33 17.07
N THR A 350 18.57 -14.49 16.78
CA THR A 350 19.95 -14.65 17.28
C THR A 350 20.26 -13.79 18.50
N MET A 351 19.32 -12.97 18.97
CA MET A 351 19.51 -12.02 20.05
C MET A 351 18.83 -12.49 21.34
N ASP A 352 19.12 -11.84 22.47
CA ASP A 352 18.40 -12.10 23.71
C ASP A 352 17.00 -11.48 23.67
N THR A 353 15.98 -12.34 23.58
CA THR A 353 14.56 -11.97 23.50
C THR A 353 13.86 -11.92 24.87
N ARG A 354 14.61 -12.02 25.98
CA ARG A 354 14.03 -11.94 27.32
C ARG A 354 13.65 -10.50 27.68
N LEU A 355 12.39 -10.31 28.06
CA LEU A 355 11.90 -9.13 28.76
C LEU A 355 11.48 -9.55 30.17
N GLY A 356 12.43 -9.48 31.11
CA GLY A 356 12.26 -10.05 32.44
C GLY A 356 12.02 -11.56 32.37
N ALA A 357 10.84 -12.03 32.81
CA ALA A 357 10.46 -13.44 32.77
C ALA A 357 9.84 -13.90 31.44
N ILE A 358 9.49 -12.97 30.54
CA ILE A 358 8.75 -13.27 29.30
C ILE A 358 9.75 -13.38 28.14
N ARG A 359 9.55 -14.36 27.26
CA ARG A 359 10.27 -14.46 25.97
C ARG A 359 9.42 -13.87 24.86
N VAL A 360 9.94 -12.86 24.19
CA VAL A 360 9.28 -12.18 23.07
C VAL A 360 9.50 -13.03 21.80
N SER A 361 8.45 -13.31 21.03
CA SER A 361 8.60 -14.02 19.76
C SER A 361 9.08 -13.06 18.67
N PRO A 362 9.80 -13.54 17.64
CA PRO A 362 10.28 -12.69 16.55
C PRO A 362 9.16 -11.93 15.84
N ALA A 363 7.98 -12.55 15.65
CA ALA A 363 6.82 -11.89 15.05
C ALA A 363 6.29 -10.74 15.90
N THR A 364 6.33 -10.86 17.23
CA THR A 364 5.92 -9.77 18.14
C THR A 364 6.88 -8.58 18.14
N LEU A 365 8.07 -8.68 17.55
CA LEU A 365 8.97 -7.54 17.38
C LEU A 365 8.34 -6.45 16.48
N PHE A 366 7.47 -6.83 15.55
CA PHE A 366 6.73 -5.88 14.70
C PHE A 366 5.70 -5.04 15.48
N LEU A 367 5.41 -5.36 16.75
CA LEU A 367 4.63 -4.48 17.62
C LEU A 367 5.34 -3.17 17.92
N ILE A 368 6.67 -3.17 18.01
CA ILE A 368 7.45 -1.97 18.32
C ILE A 368 7.25 -0.87 17.27
N PRO A 369 7.52 -1.11 15.96
CA PRO A 369 7.25 -0.11 14.94
C PRO A 369 5.76 0.23 14.83
N THR A 370 4.86 -0.74 15.02
CA THR A 370 3.41 -0.50 15.01
C THR A 370 2.96 0.48 16.10
N ILE A 371 3.50 0.35 17.33
CA ILE A 371 3.20 1.27 18.44
C ILE A 371 3.74 2.66 18.14
N PHE A 372 4.97 2.77 17.63
CA PHE A 372 5.52 4.06 17.21
C PHE A 372 4.65 4.71 16.13
N GLN A 373 4.23 3.95 15.12
CA GLN A 373 3.35 4.43 14.08
C GLN A 373 2.03 4.97 14.65
N LEU A 374 1.36 4.23 15.55
CA LEU A 374 0.12 4.68 16.20
C LEU A 374 0.31 6.01 16.95
N VAL A 375 1.37 6.14 17.73
CA VAL A 375 1.65 7.34 18.53
C VAL A 375 2.03 8.52 17.62
N ILE A 376 2.96 8.32 16.69
CA ILE A 376 3.45 9.35 15.77
C ILE A 376 2.31 9.86 14.89
N LEU A 377 1.40 8.99 14.44
CA LEU A 377 0.29 9.37 13.57
C LEU A 377 -0.73 10.25 14.29
N VAL A 378 -1.05 9.94 15.55
CA VAL A 378 -1.90 10.80 16.40
C VAL A 378 -1.25 12.16 16.62
N VAL A 379 0.05 12.18 16.93
CA VAL A 379 0.83 13.42 17.07
C VAL A 379 0.86 14.21 15.76
N TYR A 380 1.05 13.53 14.63
CA TYR A 380 1.09 14.15 13.31
C TYR A 380 -0.24 14.81 12.96
N ASP A 381 -1.35 14.07 13.02
CA ASP A 381 -2.68 14.56 12.65
C ASP A 381 -3.20 15.66 13.61
N ARG A 382 -3.01 15.49 14.93
CA ARG A 382 -3.59 16.40 15.93
C ARG A 382 -2.71 17.59 16.28
N LEU A 383 -1.39 17.47 16.18
CA LEU A 383 -0.46 18.54 16.57
C LEU A 383 0.29 19.10 15.37
N LEU A 384 0.96 18.27 14.57
CA LEU A 384 1.82 18.76 13.49
C LEU A 384 1.03 19.33 12.31
N VAL A 385 -0.03 18.67 11.85
CA VAL A 385 -0.83 19.14 10.70
C VAL A 385 -1.43 20.53 10.97
N PRO A 386 -2.08 20.82 12.12
CA PRO A 386 -2.58 22.16 12.40
C PRO A 386 -1.48 23.22 12.48
N LEU A 387 -0.33 22.90 13.08
CA LEU A 387 0.80 23.82 13.20
C LEU A 387 1.43 24.12 11.82
N LEU A 388 1.71 23.07 11.05
CA LEU A 388 2.28 23.18 9.71
C LEU A 388 1.32 23.87 8.76
N ARG A 389 0.02 23.59 8.83
CA ARG A 389 -1.00 24.26 8.01
C ARG A 389 -1.00 25.77 8.24
N ARG A 390 -0.87 26.22 9.50
CA ARG A 390 -0.74 27.66 9.81
C ARG A 390 0.54 28.27 9.23
N ALA A 391 1.62 27.50 9.19
CA ALA A 391 2.91 27.98 8.69
C ALA A 391 3.04 27.95 7.16
N THR A 392 2.45 26.96 6.49
CA THR A 392 2.67 26.69 5.05
C THR A 392 1.47 27.00 4.17
N GLY A 393 0.25 27.06 4.74
CA GLY A 393 -1.00 27.23 4.01
C GLY A 393 -1.51 25.97 3.28
N TYR A 394 -0.86 24.81 3.41
CA TYR A 394 -1.31 23.57 2.78
C TYR A 394 -2.36 22.83 3.62
N VAL A 395 -3.37 22.24 2.97
CA VAL A 395 -4.46 21.50 3.62
C VAL A 395 -3.92 20.37 4.53
N GLY A 396 -2.98 19.56 4.03
CA GLY A 396 -2.29 18.51 4.79
C GLY A 396 -1.13 18.99 5.68
N GLY A 397 -0.93 20.30 5.82
CA GLY A 397 0.21 20.91 6.50
C GLY A 397 1.49 20.97 5.65
N VAL A 398 1.74 19.98 4.81
CA VAL A 398 2.79 19.97 3.77
C VAL A 398 2.23 19.33 2.51
N THR A 399 2.95 19.46 1.39
CA THR A 399 2.53 18.76 0.15
C THR A 399 2.78 17.25 0.25
N HIS A 400 2.02 16.43 -0.52
CA HIS A 400 2.19 14.98 -0.48
C HIS A 400 3.63 14.55 -0.80
N LEU A 401 4.27 15.13 -1.83
CA LEU A 401 5.65 14.81 -2.18
C LEU A 401 6.68 15.26 -1.13
N GLN A 402 6.43 16.36 -0.41
CA GLN A 402 7.29 16.74 0.72
C GLN A 402 7.16 15.74 1.87
N ARG A 403 5.93 15.32 2.19
CA ARG A 403 5.67 14.28 3.20
C ARG A 403 6.42 13.00 2.87
N ILE A 404 6.34 12.53 1.62
CA ILE A 404 7.07 11.34 1.15
C ILE A 404 8.60 11.55 1.23
N GLY A 405 9.10 12.72 0.84
CA GLY A 405 10.53 13.03 0.95
C GLY A 405 11.08 12.92 2.38
N VAL A 406 10.31 13.34 3.40
CA VAL A 406 10.68 13.17 4.81
C VAL A 406 10.79 11.69 5.19
N GLY A 407 9.88 10.85 4.69
CA GLY A 407 9.95 9.41 4.93
C GLY A 407 11.15 8.75 4.28
N PHE A 408 11.52 9.10 3.05
CA PHE A 408 12.74 8.56 2.45
C PHE A 408 14.02 9.00 3.19
N VAL A 409 14.07 10.21 3.73
CA VAL A 409 15.17 10.59 4.64
C VAL A 409 15.17 9.72 5.91
N ALA A 410 13.99 9.46 6.49
CA ALA A 410 13.89 8.60 7.67
C ALA A 410 14.29 7.15 7.39
N THR A 411 13.96 6.62 6.20
CA THR A 411 14.37 5.28 5.78
C THR A 411 15.90 5.21 5.64
N VAL A 412 16.60 6.25 5.13
CA VAL A 412 18.08 6.27 5.01
C VAL A 412 18.70 6.19 6.40
N LEU A 413 18.15 6.94 7.35
CA LEU A 413 18.56 6.87 8.75
C LEU A 413 18.27 5.51 9.36
N ALA A 414 17.16 4.86 9.00
CA ALA A 414 16.80 3.52 9.48
C ALA A 414 17.79 2.47 8.99
N SER A 415 18.18 2.53 7.71
CA SER A 415 19.21 1.68 7.11
C SER A 415 20.56 1.88 7.78
N ALA A 416 20.96 3.13 8.06
CA ALA A 416 22.18 3.43 8.80
C ALA A 416 22.13 2.91 10.25
N ALA A 417 21.01 3.09 10.95
CA ALA A 417 20.81 2.55 12.30
C ALA A 417 20.90 1.02 12.32
N ALA A 418 20.25 0.35 11.38
CA ALA A 418 20.30 -1.11 11.24
C ALA A 418 21.74 -1.60 10.99
N ALA A 419 22.50 -0.90 10.14
CA ALA A 419 23.91 -1.21 9.88
C ALA A 419 24.76 -1.10 11.16
N LEU A 420 24.62 0.00 11.91
CA LEU A 420 25.35 0.23 13.16
C LEU A 420 25.02 -0.80 14.24
N VAL A 421 23.73 -1.13 14.39
CA VAL A 421 23.27 -2.14 15.35
C VAL A 421 23.80 -3.52 14.98
N GLU A 422 23.81 -3.88 13.70
CA GLU A 422 24.34 -5.15 13.24
C GLU A 422 25.86 -5.24 13.41
N THR A 423 26.61 -4.18 13.10
CA THR A 423 28.05 -4.11 13.38
C THR A 423 28.32 -4.35 14.87
N ARG A 424 27.50 -3.75 15.75
CA ARG A 424 27.63 -3.96 17.20
C ARG A 424 27.31 -5.41 17.60
N ARG A 425 26.22 -5.98 17.09
CA ARG A 425 25.79 -7.36 17.37
C ARG A 425 26.87 -8.36 16.98
N LYS A 426 27.44 -8.21 15.79
CA LYS A 426 28.54 -9.07 15.30
C LYS A 426 29.79 -8.93 16.17
N GLY A 427 30.18 -7.72 16.55
CA GLY A 427 31.31 -7.51 17.46
C GLY A 427 31.11 -8.19 18.82
N VAL A 428 29.88 -8.23 19.36
CA VAL A 428 29.56 -8.97 20.59
C VAL A 428 29.63 -10.49 20.37
N ALA A 429 29.14 -10.98 19.23
CA ALA A 429 29.21 -12.39 18.87
C ALA A 429 30.66 -12.88 18.74
N GLU A 430 31.52 -12.10 18.08
CA GLU A 430 32.96 -12.37 17.94
C GLU A 430 33.66 -12.33 19.30
N GLY A 431 33.47 -11.27 20.08
CA GLY A 431 34.10 -11.12 21.39
C GLY A 431 33.68 -12.16 22.43
N SER A 432 32.50 -12.77 22.25
CA SER A 432 31.99 -13.84 23.12
C SER A 432 32.27 -15.26 22.58
N GLY A 433 32.96 -15.39 21.43
CA GLY A 433 33.23 -16.68 20.79
C GLY A 433 31.98 -17.42 20.28
N LEU A 434 30.90 -16.68 19.99
CA LEU A 434 29.59 -17.22 19.60
C LEU A 434 29.36 -17.24 18.08
N VAL A 435 30.39 -16.96 17.28
CA VAL A 435 30.27 -16.87 15.81
C VAL A 435 29.71 -18.16 15.20
N ASP A 436 30.17 -19.32 15.64
CA ASP A 436 29.71 -20.63 15.16
C ASP A 436 28.74 -21.34 16.12
N SER A 437 28.38 -20.67 17.21
CA SER A 437 27.49 -21.23 18.22
C SER A 437 26.02 -21.00 17.84
N PRO A 438 25.13 -21.98 18.05
CA PRO A 438 23.69 -21.78 17.95
C PRO A 438 23.14 -20.97 19.14
N ALA A 439 23.94 -20.68 20.17
CA ALA A 439 23.51 -19.89 21.30
C ALA A 439 23.30 -18.42 20.89
N GLY A 440 22.24 -17.81 21.46
CA GLY A 440 21.92 -16.40 21.21
C GLY A 440 23.06 -15.47 21.66
N VAL A 441 23.33 -14.46 20.84
CA VAL A 441 24.24 -13.36 21.16
C VAL A 441 23.70 -12.62 22.39
N PRO A 442 24.53 -12.34 23.42
CA PRO A 442 24.11 -11.68 24.66
C PRO A 442 23.91 -10.17 24.44
N MET A 443 23.01 -9.83 23.53
CA MET A 443 22.61 -8.48 23.18
C MET A 443 21.09 -8.46 23.12
N SER A 444 20.48 -7.56 23.89
CA SER A 444 19.03 -7.47 23.95
C SER A 444 18.44 -7.10 22.59
N VAL A 445 17.34 -7.77 22.21
CA VAL A 445 16.62 -7.50 20.96
C VAL A 445 16.08 -6.06 20.86
N PHE A 446 15.94 -5.34 21.99
CA PHE A 446 15.53 -3.94 22.01
C PHE A 446 16.55 -2.97 21.42
N TRP A 447 17.78 -3.41 21.13
CA TRP A 447 18.72 -2.62 20.33
C TRP A 447 18.24 -2.35 18.89
N LEU A 448 17.24 -3.10 18.39
CA LEU A 448 16.61 -2.86 17.10
C LEU A 448 15.60 -1.69 17.13
N THR A 449 15.26 -1.17 18.31
CA THR A 449 14.29 -0.07 18.51
C THR A 449 14.59 1.18 17.69
N PRO A 450 15.84 1.65 17.51
CA PRO A 450 16.12 2.85 16.71
C PRO A 450 15.67 2.72 15.26
N GLN A 451 15.94 1.59 14.60
CA GLN A 451 15.46 1.39 13.22
C GLN A 451 13.94 1.24 13.18
N PHE A 452 13.31 0.63 14.19
CA PHE A 452 11.85 0.53 14.26
C PHE A 452 11.15 1.86 14.48
N PHE A 453 11.72 2.75 15.30
CA PHE A 453 11.21 4.10 15.46
C PHE A 453 11.23 4.84 14.12
N LEU A 454 12.34 4.76 13.39
CA LEU A 454 12.48 5.39 12.09
C LEU A 454 11.53 4.79 11.05
N LEU A 455 11.35 3.47 11.03
CA LEU A 455 10.32 2.82 10.20
C LEU A 455 8.89 3.30 10.57
N GLY A 456 8.60 3.54 11.85
CA GLY A 456 7.35 4.16 12.27
C GLY A 456 7.16 5.58 11.71
N VAL A 457 8.23 6.36 11.60
CA VAL A 457 8.21 7.67 10.92
C VAL A 457 7.91 7.48 9.43
N VAL A 458 8.57 6.54 8.76
CA VAL A 458 8.37 6.21 7.33
C VAL A 458 6.93 5.86 7.03
N ASP A 459 6.29 5.07 7.89
CA ASP A 459 4.89 4.70 7.72
C ASP A 459 3.95 5.91 7.88
N VAL A 460 4.22 6.82 8.80
CA VAL A 460 3.39 8.04 8.96
C VAL A 460 3.60 9.03 7.82
N THR A 461 4.79 9.04 7.21
CA THR A 461 5.15 10.02 6.18
C THR A 461 5.02 9.44 4.77
N SER A 462 5.93 8.55 4.35
CA SER A 462 5.94 7.97 3.01
C SER A 462 4.76 7.04 2.72
N PHE A 463 4.38 6.15 3.62
CA PHE A 463 3.26 5.22 3.34
C PHE A 463 1.95 6.00 3.16
N VAL A 464 1.59 6.87 4.12
CA VAL A 464 0.38 7.70 3.99
C VAL A 464 0.51 8.66 2.81
N GLY A 465 1.66 9.33 2.66
CA GLY A 465 1.88 10.31 1.60
C GLY A 465 1.80 9.71 0.20
N LEU A 466 2.33 8.50 -0.02
CA LEU A 466 2.24 7.81 -1.31
C LEU A 466 0.81 7.36 -1.61
N LEU A 467 0.10 6.80 -0.63
CA LEU A 467 -1.31 6.41 -0.81
C LEU A 467 -2.18 7.63 -1.15
N GLU A 468 -2.05 8.71 -0.38
CA GLU A 468 -2.77 9.97 -0.58
C GLU A 468 -2.39 10.62 -1.93
N PHE A 469 -1.11 10.58 -2.31
CA PHE A 469 -0.63 11.09 -3.60
C PHE A 469 -1.24 10.36 -4.79
N PHE A 470 -1.11 9.02 -4.85
CA PHE A 470 -1.64 8.26 -6.00
C PHE A 470 -3.16 8.29 -6.07
N TYR A 471 -3.84 8.33 -4.91
CA TYR A 471 -5.28 8.55 -4.88
C TYR A 471 -5.66 9.94 -5.39
N SER A 472 -5.06 11.00 -4.85
CA SER A 472 -5.47 12.38 -5.16
C SER A 472 -5.19 12.76 -6.61
N GLU A 473 -4.08 12.33 -7.19
CA GLU A 473 -3.70 12.63 -8.57
C GLU A 473 -4.56 11.89 -9.59
N ALA A 474 -5.01 10.66 -9.28
CA ALA A 474 -5.90 9.87 -10.14
C ALA A 474 -7.22 10.60 -10.46
N SER A 475 -7.72 10.50 -11.71
CA SER A 475 -9.04 11.04 -12.09
C SER A 475 -10.18 10.33 -11.35
N ALA A 476 -11.34 10.97 -11.25
CA ALA A 476 -12.48 10.45 -10.49
C ALA A 476 -12.86 9.01 -10.93
N GLY A 477 -12.76 8.74 -12.24
CA GLY A 477 -13.02 7.43 -12.83
C GLY A 477 -11.92 6.38 -12.66
N MET A 478 -10.77 6.71 -12.04
CA MET A 478 -9.65 5.77 -11.84
C MET A 478 -9.06 5.79 -10.41
N LYS A 479 -9.83 6.23 -9.41
CA LYS A 479 -9.34 6.32 -8.01
C LYS A 479 -8.97 4.97 -7.40
N SER A 480 -9.66 3.88 -7.77
CA SER A 480 -9.27 2.54 -7.31
C SER A 480 -7.96 2.12 -7.97
N ILE A 481 -7.75 2.42 -9.24
CA ILE A 481 -6.45 2.20 -9.91
C ILE A 481 -5.36 3.03 -9.23
N GLY A 482 -5.60 4.30 -8.89
CA GLY A 482 -4.65 5.13 -8.14
C GLY A 482 -4.23 4.48 -6.81
N SER A 483 -5.21 4.01 -6.04
CA SER A 483 -4.95 3.28 -4.78
C SER A 483 -4.17 1.98 -5.01
N SER A 484 -4.50 1.22 -6.06
CA SER A 484 -3.80 -0.01 -6.41
C SER A 484 -2.39 0.22 -6.94
N VAL A 485 -2.10 1.36 -7.58
CA VAL A 485 -0.73 1.74 -7.97
C VAL A 485 0.16 1.87 -6.73
N PHE A 486 -0.35 2.42 -5.63
CA PHE A 486 0.37 2.44 -4.34
C PHE A 486 0.69 1.04 -3.83
N TYR A 487 -0.30 0.13 -3.76
CA TYR A 487 -0.06 -1.24 -3.29
C TYR A 487 0.88 -2.00 -4.24
N CYS A 488 0.69 -1.85 -5.55
CA CYS A 488 1.58 -2.40 -6.57
C CYS A 488 3.03 -1.92 -6.38
N MET A 489 3.24 -0.64 -6.03
CA MET A 489 4.56 -0.10 -5.70
C MET A 489 5.20 -0.82 -4.52
N LEU A 490 4.44 -1.12 -3.45
CA LEU A 490 4.94 -1.91 -2.31
C LEU A 490 5.32 -3.34 -2.72
N GLY A 491 4.53 -3.97 -3.60
CA GLY A 491 4.86 -5.28 -4.15
C GLY A 491 6.14 -5.26 -5.00
N LEU A 492 6.30 -4.24 -5.84
CA LEU A 492 7.52 -4.04 -6.64
C LEU A 492 8.76 -3.80 -5.76
N SER A 493 8.61 -3.04 -4.67
CA SER A 493 9.64 -2.85 -3.65
C SER A 493 10.10 -4.17 -3.03
N ALA A 494 9.15 -5.08 -2.71
CA ALA A 494 9.49 -6.41 -2.19
C ALA A 494 10.28 -7.25 -3.21
N TRP A 495 9.96 -7.16 -4.50
CA TRP A 495 10.74 -7.80 -5.56
C TRP A 495 12.13 -7.18 -5.73
N PHE A 496 12.25 -5.84 -5.65
CA PHE A 496 13.55 -5.17 -5.65
C PHE A 496 14.41 -5.56 -4.46
N SER A 497 13.82 -5.77 -3.28
CA SER A 497 14.52 -6.33 -2.11
C SER A 497 15.14 -7.69 -2.44
N THR A 498 14.34 -8.63 -2.95
CA THR A 498 14.82 -9.97 -3.36
C THR A 498 15.90 -9.89 -4.43
N LEU A 499 15.72 -9.05 -5.45
CA LEU A 499 16.69 -8.85 -6.51
C LEU A 499 18.01 -8.28 -5.98
N THR A 500 17.95 -7.35 -5.02
CA THR A 500 19.13 -6.76 -4.38
C THR A 500 19.91 -7.81 -3.59
N ILE A 501 19.23 -8.65 -2.81
CA ILE A 501 19.85 -9.77 -2.08
C ILE A 501 20.54 -10.74 -3.04
N GLN A 502 19.84 -11.16 -4.10
CA GLN A 502 20.38 -12.09 -5.10
C GLN A 502 21.59 -11.51 -5.85
N LEU A 503 21.52 -10.24 -6.24
CA LEU A 503 22.62 -9.57 -6.93
C LEU A 503 23.85 -9.46 -6.04
N VAL A 504 23.67 -9.08 -4.77
CA VAL A 504 24.78 -8.99 -3.82
C VAL A 504 25.41 -10.36 -3.61
N ASN A 505 24.63 -11.41 -3.36
CA ASN A 505 25.19 -12.76 -3.19
C ASN A 505 25.94 -13.21 -4.44
N ARG A 506 25.41 -12.93 -5.63
CA ARG A 506 26.08 -13.25 -6.91
C ARG A 506 27.40 -12.49 -7.09
N VAL A 507 27.45 -11.20 -6.78
CA VAL A 507 28.64 -10.34 -6.95
C VAL A 507 29.70 -10.63 -5.90
N THR A 508 29.29 -10.97 -4.69
CA THR A 508 30.20 -11.15 -3.54
C THR A 508 30.74 -12.57 -3.41
N ARG A 509 30.35 -13.48 -4.30
CA ARG A 509 30.86 -14.84 -4.35
C ARG A 509 32.29 -14.85 -4.93
N HIS A 510 33.27 -15.22 -4.12
CA HIS A 510 34.67 -15.28 -4.53
C HIS A 510 35.10 -16.74 -4.76
N GLY A 511 34.93 -17.25 -5.99
CA GLY A 511 35.38 -18.59 -6.40
C GLY A 511 34.36 -19.72 -6.20
N ASP A 512 34.66 -20.88 -6.80
CA ASP A 512 33.82 -22.07 -6.71
C ASP A 512 33.88 -22.66 -5.28
N GLY A 513 32.83 -22.40 -4.50
CA GLY A 513 32.65 -22.96 -3.16
C GLY A 513 32.47 -21.93 -2.04
N GLU A 514 32.79 -20.66 -2.26
CA GLU A 514 32.53 -19.61 -1.26
C GLU A 514 31.08 -19.13 -1.29
N ALA A 515 30.58 -18.76 -0.11
CA ALA A 515 29.26 -18.19 0.10
C ALA A 515 29.30 -16.67 -0.13
N GLY A 516 28.30 -16.11 -0.82
CA GLY A 516 28.11 -14.65 -0.89
C GLY A 516 27.81 -14.04 0.49
N TRP A 517 27.74 -12.71 0.57
CA TRP A 517 27.57 -11.96 1.82
C TRP A 517 26.42 -12.44 2.71
N LEU A 518 25.31 -12.86 2.10
CA LEU A 518 24.11 -13.31 2.79
C LEU A 518 23.82 -14.80 2.53
N ASP A 519 24.75 -15.53 1.90
CA ASP A 519 24.61 -16.97 1.69
C ASP A 519 24.98 -17.73 2.97
N GLY A 520 24.15 -18.69 3.35
CA GLY A 520 24.39 -19.58 4.49
C GLY A 520 23.31 -19.52 5.57
N ALA A 521 23.30 -20.52 6.45
CA ALA A 521 22.32 -20.64 7.53
C ALA A 521 22.71 -19.87 8.81
N ASN A 522 23.97 -19.44 8.92
CA ASN A 522 24.49 -18.77 10.11
C ASN A 522 24.60 -17.26 9.91
N LEU A 523 23.66 -16.51 10.50
CA LEU A 523 23.62 -15.05 10.40
C LEU A 523 24.87 -14.39 11.02
N ASN A 524 25.51 -15.00 12.02
CA ASN A 524 26.71 -14.46 12.68
C ASN A 524 27.93 -14.41 11.75
N ARG A 525 28.01 -15.32 10.76
CA ARG A 525 29.03 -15.29 9.71
C ARG A 525 28.66 -14.42 8.51
N SER A 526 27.38 -14.06 8.36
CA SER A 526 26.94 -13.23 7.25
C SER A 526 27.52 -11.81 7.33
N ARG A 527 27.58 -11.11 6.20
CA ARG A 527 28.02 -9.71 6.08
C ARG A 527 26.81 -8.76 6.06
N LEU A 528 25.82 -9.03 6.91
CA LEU A 528 24.58 -8.24 6.99
C LEU A 528 24.82 -6.75 7.30
N ASP A 529 25.81 -6.45 8.14
CA ASP A 529 26.26 -5.08 8.42
C ASP A 529 26.74 -4.34 7.17
N SER A 530 27.57 -5.00 6.36
CA SER A 530 28.06 -4.46 5.09
C SER A 530 26.92 -4.30 4.06
N PHE A 531 25.97 -5.25 4.07
CA PHE A 531 24.78 -5.19 3.23
C PHE A 531 23.86 -4.02 3.60
N TYR A 532 23.62 -3.75 4.88
CA TYR A 532 22.83 -2.59 5.30
C TYR A 532 23.49 -1.26 4.93
N TRP A 533 24.82 -1.15 5.01
CA TRP A 533 25.53 0.02 4.49
C TRP A 533 25.34 0.21 2.98
N LEU A 534 25.40 -0.88 2.20
CA LEU A 534 25.12 -0.82 0.76
C LEU A 534 23.67 -0.34 0.51
N VAL A 535 22.69 -0.90 1.22
CA VAL A 535 21.28 -0.51 1.12
C VAL A 535 21.10 0.97 1.46
N CYS A 536 21.74 1.45 2.52
CA CYS A 536 21.75 2.87 2.91
C CYS A 536 22.27 3.79 1.79
N VAL A 537 23.36 3.40 1.10
CA VAL A 537 23.90 4.17 -0.04
C VAL A 537 22.96 4.15 -1.25
N LEU A 538 22.43 2.98 -1.61
CA LEU A 538 21.46 2.86 -2.72
C LEU A 538 20.23 3.71 -2.47
N GLU A 539 19.77 3.73 -1.23
CA GLU A 539 18.62 4.50 -0.80
C GLU A 539 18.88 6.01 -0.80
N LEU A 540 20.06 6.44 -0.34
CA LEU A 540 20.46 7.84 -0.43
C LEU A 540 20.42 8.34 -1.88
N VAL A 541 20.95 7.54 -2.81
CA VAL A 541 20.88 7.84 -4.25
C VAL A 541 19.42 7.90 -4.72
N SER A 542 18.61 6.90 -4.39
CA SER A 542 17.18 6.88 -4.74
C SER A 542 16.44 8.12 -4.21
N SER A 543 16.72 8.53 -2.97
CA SER A 543 16.15 9.71 -2.33
C SER A 543 16.52 11.01 -3.05
N VAL A 544 17.76 11.14 -3.51
CA VAL A 544 18.20 12.31 -4.30
C VAL A 544 17.50 12.35 -5.67
N VAL A 545 17.39 11.20 -6.35
CA VAL A 545 16.66 11.12 -7.64
C VAL A 545 15.18 11.42 -7.44
N TYR A 546 14.56 10.89 -6.39
CA TYR A 546 13.19 11.20 -6.00
C TYR A 546 13.00 12.71 -5.80
N LEU A 547 13.86 13.38 -5.02
CA LEU A 547 13.76 14.83 -4.78
C LEU A 547 13.88 15.64 -6.07
N PHE A 548 14.74 15.23 -7.00
CA PHE A 548 14.86 15.86 -8.30
C PHE A 548 13.56 15.74 -9.12
N LEU A 549 12.95 14.55 -9.15
CA LEU A 549 11.70 14.32 -9.87
C LEU A 549 10.51 15.01 -9.19
N ALA A 550 10.42 14.95 -7.87
CA ALA A 550 9.37 15.57 -7.08
C ALA A 550 9.33 17.08 -7.26
N ARG A 551 10.50 17.75 -7.38
CA ARG A 551 10.57 19.19 -7.67
C ARG A 551 10.06 19.58 -9.05
N ARG A 552 10.09 18.64 -10.01
CA ARG A 552 9.61 18.87 -11.39
C ARG A 552 8.19 18.35 -11.59
N TYR A 553 7.61 17.69 -10.60
CA TYR A 553 6.26 17.18 -10.68
C TYR A 553 5.26 18.33 -10.57
N LEU A 554 4.33 18.39 -11.54
CA LEU A 554 3.23 19.34 -11.52
C LEU A 554 2.00 18.63 -10.95
N TYR A 555 1.55 19.06 -9.78
CA TYR A 555 0.31 18.58 -9.17
C TYR A 555 -0.88 18.95 -10.02
N ARG A 556 -1.86 18.05 -10.04
CA ARG A 556 -3.13 18.32 -10.71
C ARG A 556 -4.01 19.31 -9.95
N ASN A 557 -4.10 19.15 -8.63
CA ASN A 557 -4.94 19.98 -7.77
C ASN A 557 -4.08 20.83 -6.83
N ASP A 558 -4.39 22.13 -6.68
CA ASP A 558 -3.69 23.00 -5.74
C ASP A 558 -4.03 22.61 -4.30
N GLN A 559 -3.05 22.12 -3.53
CA GLN A 559 -3.20 21.66 -2.14
C GLN A 559 -3.31 22.78 -1.10
N ARG A 560 -3.31 24.05 -1.51
CA ARG A 560 -3.45 25.18 -0.61
C ARG A 560 -4.88 25.34 -0.11
N VAL A 561 -5.00 25.87 1.11
CA VAL A 561 -6.27 26.32 1.67
C VAL A 561 -6.70 27.57 0.89
N ALA A 562 -7.90 27.55 0.31
CA ALA A 562 -8.49 28.77 -0.26
C ALA A 562 -8.55 29.85 0.84
N ALA A 563 -8.00 31.03 0.58
CA ALA A 563 -8.10 32.15 1.51
C ALA A 563 -9.59 32.46 1.76
N GLU A 564 -9.98 32.67 3.01
CA GLU A 564 -11.35 33.08 3.37
C GLU A 564 -11.65 34.56 2.98
N ASP A 565 -10.70 35.27 2.38
CA ASP A 565 -10.87 36.64 1.91
C ASP A 565 -11.52 36.65 0.51
N ASP A 566 -12.86 36.63 0.51
CA ASP A 566 -13.75 37.42 -0.36
C ASP A 566 -15.18 36.85 -0.31
N LYS A 567 -15.74 36.76 0.91
CA LYS A 567 -17.18 37.01 1.06
C LYS A 567 -17.35 38.51 1.27
N GLU A 568 -17.26 39.29 0.20
CA GLU A 568 -17.89 40.60 0.18
C GLU A 568 -19.37 40.38 0.50
N ILE A 569 -19.75 40.75 1.73
CA ILE A 569 -21.13 40.97 2.10
C ILE A 569 -21.63 42.04 1.13
N PRO A 570 -22.66 41.79 0.30
CA PRO A 570 -23.18 42.85 -0.56
C PRO A 570 -23.68 43.96 0.36
N SER A 571 -22.99 45.10 0.34
CA SER A 571 -23.40 46.30 1.05
C SER A 571 -24.78 46.67 0.53
N ALA A 572 -25.80 46.47 1.36
CA ALA A 572 -27.14 46.97 1.11
C ALA A 572 -27.04 48.49 0.90
N GLY A 573 -27.31 48.94 -0.33
CA GLY A 573 -27.40 50.34 -0.67
C GLY A 573 -28.55 50.97 0.13
N TYR A 574 -28.19 51.78 1.11
CA TYR A 574 -29.09 52.72 1.76
C TYR A 574 -29.28 53.90 0.79
N VAL A 575 -30.45 53.99 0.17
CA VAL A 575 -30.87 55.17 -0.59
C VAL A 575 -31.54 56.11 0.41
N ASP A 576 -30.83 57.16 0.82
CA ASP A 576 -31.44 58.29 1.53
C ASP A 576 -32.29 59.10 0.55
N GLY A 577 -33.53 59.34 0.94
CA GLY A 577 -34.43 60.23 0.24
C GLY A 577 -34.16 61.69 0.61
N THR A 578 -34.07 62.53 -0.42
CA THR A 578 -34.48 63.94 -0.40
C THR A 578 -35.12 64.28 -1.72
#